data_AF-A0A9D1K945-F1
#
_entry.id   AF-A0A9D1K945-F1
#
_cell.length_a   1.000
_cell.length_b   1.000
_cell.length_c   1.000
_cell.angle_alpha   90.00
_cell.angle_beta   90.00
_cell.angle_gamma   90.00
#
_symmetry.space_group_name_H-M   'P 1'
#
loop_
_entity.id
_entity.type
_entity.pdbx_description
1 polymer ?
#
loop_
_entity_poly.entity_id
_entity_poly.type
_entity_poly.pdbx_seq_one_letter_code
_entity_poly.pdbx_strand_id
1 'polypeptide(L)'
;GELYQIQQNWYSTDATGTYAYPAPFDQEFYLMLNLAVGGYFPGELVPTEQEGQAPNVNLLANPGFDTDLSGWETWTENGSVFSCSEGCLRADIYTTLPNTWSTQFYQNVDVYSGTEYRLSFKVRSSVSRPVTVGLEGANNSSLFSATFTADSQWQTFTYDFTPTVGFSGAKLLFFLGNVTGAANAAHTLYFDDITLMPVADELVANGDFALSLDSWTTWTENGGSFAAPESDGYFTATMGTTLPNTWSSQLYQNVNITEPGTYRLSFSAKASMPRQICVAVEKDGMSPPLNHTFDISGEWAEYSVEFTVATPIDQAKLVFMLGCVGTTQNVPHTVSLDDISLCRIN
;
A
#
# COMPACT_ATOMS: atom_id res chain seq x y z
N GLY A 1 -6.83 15.33 31.75
CA GLY A 1 -8.16 14.79 31.47
C GLY A 1 -8.63 14.00 32.68
N GLU A 2 -9.93 13.91 32.88
CA GLU A 2 -10.51 12.93 33.81
C GLU A 2 -10.51 11.55 33.14
N LEU A 3 -10.13 10.52 33.89
CA LEU A 3 -10.17 9.13 33.43
C LEU A 3 -11.58 8.59 33.64
N TYR A 4 -12.28 8.25 32.56
CA TYR A 4 -13.66 7.76 32.64
C TYR A 4 -13.78 6.23 32.67
N GLN A 5 -12.84 5.50 32.06
CA GLN A 5 -12.89 4.04 32.03
C GLN A 5 -11.51 3.41 31.80
N ILE A 6 -11.24 2.31 32.50
CA ILE A 6 -10.14 1.39 32.20
C ILE A 6 -10.75 0.01 31.97
N GLN A 7 -10.48 -0.60 30.83
CA GLN A 7 -10.80 -2.00 30.56
C GLN A 7 -9.50 -2.81 30.45
N GLN A 8 -9.33 -3.78 31.35
CA GLN A 8 -8.14 -4.65 31.36
C GLN A 8 -8.44 -6.09 30.93
N ASN A 9 -9.72 -6.45 30.80
CA ASN A 9 -10.16 -7.80 30.44
C ASN A 9 -11.13 -7.72 29.25
N TRP A 10 -10.84 -8.50 28.21
CA TRP A 10 -11.61 -8.55 26.96
C TRP A 10 -12.18 -9.97 26.79
N TYR A 11 -13.38 -10.06 26.23
CA TYR A 11 -14.07 -11.32 25.99
C TYR A 11 -14.99 -11.19 24.79
N SER A 12 -15.34 -12.31 24.18
CA SER A 12 -16.41 -12.37 23.19
C SER A 12 -17.71 -12.83 23.83
N THR A 13 -18.82 -12.48 23.20
CA THR A 13 -20.16 -12.90 23.61
C THR A 13 -20.93 -13.40 22.42
N ASP A 14 -21.61 -14.53 22.57
CA ASP A 14 -22.66 -14.96 21.66
C ASP A 14 -23.97 -15.21 22.42
N ALA A 15 -24.97 -15.78 21.74
CA ALA A 15 -26.27 -16.12 22.33
C ALA A 15 -26.19 -17.13 23.50
N THR A 16 -25.04 -17.77 23.71
CA THR A 16 -24.81 -18.79 24.75
C THR A 16 -24.02 -18.25 25.95
N GLY A 17 -23.41 -17.05 25.83
CA GLY A 17 -22.79 -16.33 26.93
C GLY A 17 -21.43 -15.72 26.57
N THR A 18 -20.69 -15.32 27.61
CA THR A 18 -19.32 -14.79 27.52
C THR A 18 -18.31 -15.93 27.43
N TYR A 19 -17.39 -15.85 26.47
CA TYR A 19 -16.29 -16.81 26.32
C TYR A 19 -14.98 -16.11 25.94
N ALA A 20 -13.86 -16.72 26.34
CA ALA A 20 -12.52 -16.22 26.07
C ALA A 20 -11.95 -16.68 24.72
N TYR A 21 -12.51 -17.74 24.12
CA TYR A 21 -12.03 -18.39 22.89
C TYR A 21 -13.22 -18.64 21.94
N PRO A 22 -13.14 -18.37 20.61
CA PRO A 22 -11.93 -18.25 19.78
C PRO A 22 -11.52 -16.82 19.35
N ALA A 23 -11.73 -15.79 20.18
CA ALA A 23 -11.27 -14.44 19.82
C ALA A 23 -9.73 -14.29 19.97
N PRO A 24 -9.07 -13.43 19.16
CA PRO A 24 -7.65 -13.54 18.81
C PRO A 24 -6.70 -12.97 19.88
N PHE A 25 -6.88 -13.33 21.15
CA PHE A 25 -6.26 -12.60 22.26
C PHE A 25 -5.07 -13.30 22.94
N ASP A 26 -4.62 -14.45 22.45
CA ASP A 26 -3.45 -15.18 22.99
C ASP A 26 -2.17 -14.98 22.16
N GLN A 27 -2.17 -14.02 21.23
CA GLN A 27 -1.03 -13.65 20.37
C GLN A 27 -0.93 -12.13 20.25
N GLU A 28 0.21 -11.60 19.80
CA GLU A 28 0.31 -10.17 19.48
C GLU A 28 -0.69 -9.83 18.36
N PHE A 29 -1.48 -8.78 18.57
CA PHE A 29 -2.44 -8.29 17.58
C PHE A 29 -2.42 -6.77 17.56
N TYR A 30 -2.79 -6.21 16.41
CA TYR A 30 -3.05 -4.79 16.25
C TYR A 30 -4.55 -4.53 16.42
N LEU A 31 -4.91 -3.47 17.14
CA LEU A 31 -6.29 -3.09 17.35
C LEU A 31 -6.54 -1.74 16.68
N MET A 32 -7.38 -1.75 15.63
CA MET A 32 -7.80 -0.52 14.96
C MET A 32 -9.06 0.01 15.65
N LEU A 33 -8.96 1.17 16.29
CA LEU A 33 -10.04 1.74 17.09
C LEU A 33 -10.53 3.05 16.45
N ASN A 34 -11.68 2.99 15.78
CA ASN A 34 -12.32 4.19 15.24
C ASN A 34 -13.17 4.85 16.33
N LEU A 35 -12.62 5.88 16.97
CA LEU A 35 -13.32 6.67 17.99
C LEU A 35 -13.86 7.97 17.39
N ALA A 36 -15.17 8.03 17.18
CA ALA A 36 -15.84 9.29 16.85
C ALA A 36 -16.29 9.99 18.15
N VAL A 37 -15.65 11.10 18.50
CA VAL A 37 -16.07 11.95 19.64
C VAL A 37 -16.83 13.16 19.11
N GLY A 38 -18.17 13.07 19.13
CA GLY A 38 -19.09 14.18 18.87
C GLY A 38 -19.32 14.50 17.39
N GLY A 39 -20.52 14.19 16.89
CA GLY A 39 -20.97 14.57 15.54
C GLY A 39 -22.04 13.63 14.98
N TYR A 40 -22.85 14.14 14.05
CA TYR A 40 -23.79 13.34 13.26
C TYR A 40 -23.00 12.56 12.20
N PHE A 41 -23.15 11.23 12.17
CA PHE A 41 -22.58 10.36 11.14
C PHE A 41 -23.29 10.64 9.81
N PRO A 42 -22.64 11.24 8.79
CA PRO A 42 -23.31 11.66 7.56
C PRO A 42 -23.66 10.51 6.60
N GLY A 43 -23.43 9.25 7.01
CA GLY A 43 -23.52 8.08 6.13
C GLY A 43 -22.17 7.77 5.47
N GLU A 44 -22.11 6.68 4.70
CA GLU A 44 -20.97 6.37 3.85
C GLU A 44 -20.72 7.56 2.90
N LEU A 45 -19.54 8.18 3.02
CA LEU A 45 -19.00 8.96 1.92
C LEU A 45 -18.68 7.96 0.81
N VAL A 46 -19.59 7.80 -0.13
CA VAL A 46 -19.29 7.12 -1.39
C VAL A 46 -18.41 8.10 -2.17
N PRO A 47 -17.12 7.81 -2.42
CA PRO A 47 -16.32 8.65 -3.28
C PRO A 47 -17.02 8.74 -4.64
N THR A 48 -17.27 9.96 -5.10
CA THR A 48 -17.91 10.19 -6.40
C THR A 48 -17.01 9.70 -7.53
N GLU A 49 -17.56 8.80 -8.35
CA GLU A 49 -17.10 8.17 -9.59
C GLU A 49 -15.67 8.48 -10.12
N GLN A 50 -14.95 7.36 -10.31
CA GLN A 50 -13.58 7.15 -10.80
C GLN A 50 -12.46 7.68 -9.90
N GLU A 51 -12.34 7.08 -8.71
CA GLU A 51 -11.02 7.00 -8.09
C GLU A 51 -10.15 6.05 -8.92
N GLY A 52 -9.07 6.57 -9.48
CA GLY A 52 -7.96 5.72 -9.92
C GLY A 52 -7.45 4.89 -8.73
N GLN A 53 -6.84 3.74 -9.00
CA GLN A 53 -6.29 2.91 -7.93
C GLN A 53 -5.16 3.63 -7.21
N ALA A 54 -5.18 3.58 -5.87
CA ALA A 54 -4.07 4.06 -5.06
C ALA A 54 -2.80 3.26 -5.38
N PRO A 55 -1.71 3.92 -5.81
CA PRO A 55 -0.45 3.24 -6.08
C PRO A 55 0.09 2.50 -4.86
N ASN A 56 0.80 1.41 -5.10
CA ASN A 56 1.45 0.55 -4.10
C ASN A 56 0.48 -0.06 -3.06
N VAL A 57 -0.83 0.10 -3.22
CA VAL A 57 -1.85 -0.57 -2.41
C VAL A 57 -2.16 -1.92 -3.03
N ASN A 58 -2.11 -2.98 -2.21
CA ASN A 58 -2.45 -4.32 -2.69
C ASN A 58 -3.94 -4.40 -3.03
N LEU A 59 -4.25 -4.83 -4.25
CA LEU A 59 -5.62 -5.01 -4.73
C LEU A 59 -6.26 -6.32 -4.24
N LEU A 60 -5.45 -7.21 -3.65
CA LEU A 60 -5.89 -8.55 -3.25
C LEU A 60 -6.29 -8.59 -1.79
N ALA A 61 -7.45 -9.18 -1.52
CA ALA A 61 -7.84 -9.62 -0.20
C ALA A 61 -7.12 -10.92 0.18
N ASN A 62 -6.82 -11.07 1.48
CA ASN A 62 -6.18 -12.26 2.06
C ASN A 62 -4.94 -12.73 1.25
N PRO A 63 -3.92 -11.88 1.08
CA PRO A 63 -2.77 -12.18 0.24
C PRO A 63 -1.82 -13.24 0.82
N GLY A 64 -1.83 -13.43 2.16
CA GLY A 64 -0.96 -14.36 2.88
C GLY A 64 -1.61 -15.69 3.27
N PHE A 65 -2.95 -15.82 3.16
CA PHE A 65 -3.65 -17.05 3.56
C PHE A 65 -3.38 -17.48 5.01
N ASP A 66 -3.33 -16.54 5.95
CA ASP A 66 -2.91 -16.80 7.34
C ASP A 66 -3.79 -17.84 8.05
N THR A 67 -5.09 -17.87 7.73
CA THR A 67 -6.08 -18.70 8.44
C THR A 67 -6.99 -19.48 7.52
N ASP A 68 -7.32 -18.96 6.33
CA ASP A 68 -8.20 -19.60 5.36
C ASP A 68 -7.94 -19.09 3.93
N LEU A 69 -8.83 -19.46 3.00
CA LEU A 69 -8.80 -19.03 1.59
C LEU A 69 -9.85 -17.96 1.28
N SER A 70 -10.38 -17.26 2.29
CA SER A 70 -11.42 -16.24 2.08
C SER A 70 -10.95 -15.17 1.08
N GLY A 71 -11.83 -14.74 0.19
CA GLY A 71 -11.50 -13.84 -0.93
C GLY A 71 -10.93 -14.52 -2.18
N TRP A 72 -10.54 -15.79 -2.12
CA TRP A 72 -10.03 -16.55 -3.27
C TRP A 72 -11.01 -17.62 -3.71
N GLU A 73 -11.18 -17.75 -5.02
CA GLU A 73 -11.95 -18.81 -5.65
C GLU A 73 -11.03 -19.91 -6.19
N THR A 74 -11.56 -21.12 -6.30
CA THR A 74 -10.82 -22.29 -6.79
C THR A 74 -11.64 -23.04 -7.83
N TRP A 75 -10.96 -23.63 -8.80
CA TRP A 75 -11.56 -24.47 -9.83
C TRP A 75 -10.73 -25.73 -10.05
N THR A 76 -11.40 -26.87 -10.17
CA THR A 76 -10.78 -28.15 -10.47
C THR A 76 -11.68 -29.04 -11.34
N GLU A 77 -11.10 -29.63 -12.39
CA GLU A 77 -11.79 -30.60 -13.24
C GLU A 77 -11.67 -32.05 -12.71
N ASN A 78 -10.61 -32.36 -11.96
CA ASN A 78 -10.25 -33.74 -11.56
C ASN A 78 -9.94 -33.88 -10.06
N GLY A 79 -10.57 -33.06 -9.21
CA GLY A 79 -10.57 -33.27 -7.76
C GLY A 79 -9.28 -32.89 -7.03
N SER A 80 -8.52 -31.93 -7.56
CA SER A 80 -7.47 -31.25 -6.79
C SER A 80 -8.06 -30.59 -5.55
N VAL A 81 -7.33 -30.57 -4.44
CA VAL A 81 -7.82 -30.02 -3.17
C VAL A 81 -7.02 -28.77 -2.82
N PHE A 82 -7.73 -27.69 -2.54
CA PHE A 82 -7.18 -26.46 -2.02
C PHE A 82 -7.48 -26.35 -0.53
N SER A 83 -6.50 -25.89 0.24
CA SER A 83 -6.59 -25.70 1.68
C SER A 83 -5.66 -24.58 2.12
N CYS A 84 -5.96 -23.91 3.22
CA CYS A 84 -4.94 -23.19 3.98
C CYS A 84 -4.22 -24.19 4.89
N SER A 85 -2.90 -24.18 4.89
CA SER A 85 -2.08 -25.01 5.76
C SER A 85 -0.77 -24.31 6.05
N GLU A 86 -0.35 -24.28 7.32
CA GLU A 86 0.90 -23.62 7.74
C GLU A 86 0.97 -22.12 7.36
N GLY A 87 -0.17 -21.42 7.36
CA GLY A 87 -0.25 -19.99 7.01
C GLY A 87 0.01 -19.70 5.53
N CYS A 88 -0.26 -20.65 4.64
CA CYS A 88 -0.14 -20.45 3.19
C CYS A 88 -1.22 -21.24 2.43
N LEU A 89 -1.47 -20.87 1.17
CA LEU A 89 -2.31 -21.67 0.29
C LEU A 89 -1.57 -22.95 -0.08
N ARG A 90 -2.25 -24.09 0.09
CA ARG A 90 -1.79 -25.42 -0.26
C ARG A 90 -2.72 -26.05 -1.28
N ALA A 91 -2.18 -26.41 -2.45
CA ALA A 91 -2.88 -27.08 -3.53
C ALA A 91 -2.33 -28.50 -3.74
N ASP A 92 -3.12 -29.52 -3.38
CA ASP A 92 -2.83 -30.92 -3.66
C ASP A 92 -3.38 -31.35 -5.02
N ILE A 93 -2.48 -31.86 -5.86
CA ILE A 93 -2.80 -32.29 -7.22
C ILE A 93 -2.47 -33.77 -7.35
N TYR A 94 -3.51 -34.59 -7.55
CA TYR A 94 -3.42 -36.05 -7.41
C TYR A 94 -3.03 -36.82 -8.69
N THR A 95 -3.10 -36.19 -9.88
CA THR A 95 -2.53 -36.56 -11.22
C THR A 95 -3.52 -36.28 -12.36
N THR A 96 -3.02 -36.32 -13.61
CA THR A 96 -3.76 -36.28 -14.88
C THR A 96 -4.70 -35.08 -15.03
N LEU A 97 -4.09 -33.94 -15.34
CA LEU A 97 -4.79 -32.72 -15.73
C LEU A 97 -4.73 -32.61 -17.26
N PRO A 98 -5.85 -32.59 -18.00
CA PRO A 98 -5.80 -32.52 -19.46
C PRO A 98 -5.38 -31.15 -19.97
N ASN A 99 -5.72 -30.08 -19.25
CA ASN A 99 -5.56 -28.69 -19.67
C ASN A 99 -4.76 -27.88 -18.64
N THR A 100 -4.24 -26.73 -19.05
CA THR A 100 -3.59 -25.76 -18.16
C THR A 100 -4.53 -25.22 -17.07
N TRP A 101 -5.81 -25.05 -17.41
CA TRP A 101 -6.87 -24.58 -16.52
C TRP A 101 -7.56 -25.67 -15.68
N SER A 102 -7.18 -26.94 -15.84
CA SER A 102 -7.83 -28.05 -15.12
C SER A 102 -7.70 -27.95 -13.59
N THR A 103 -6.80 -27.11 -13.08
CA THR A 103 -6.72 -26.73 -11.66
C THR A 103 -6.21 -25.30 -11.58
N GLN A 104 -6.93 -24.44 -10.87
CA GLN A 104 -6.58 -23.03 -10.71
C GLN A 104 -7.18 -22.45 -9.43
N PHE A 105 -6.56 -21.38 -8.94
CA PHE A 105 -7.15 -20.47 -7.96
C PHE A 105 -7.02 -19.05 -8.47
N TYR A 106 -7.94 -18.18 -8.09
CA TYR A 106 -8.02 -16.82 -8.62
C TYR A 106 -8.75 -15.86 -7.69
N GLN A 107 -8.56 -14.57 -7.95
CA GLN A 107 -9.32 -13.48 -7.37
C GLN A 107 -9.60 -12.44 -8.47
N ASN A 108 -10.75 -11.80 -8.40
CA ASN A 108 -11.13 -10.76 -9.36
C ASN A 108 -10.73 -9.39 -8.82
N VAL A 109 -10.14 -8.57 -9.68
CA VAL A 109 -9.64 -7.22 -9.40
C VAL A 109 -9.95 -6.30 -10.57
N ASP A 110 -10.22 -5.03 -10.29
CA ASP A 110 -10.30 -4.03 -11.36
C ASP A 110 -8.89 -3.69 -11.84
N VAL A 111 -8.73 -3.43 -13.15
CA VAL A 111 -7.47 -2.91 -13.72
C VAL A 111 -7.73 -1.85 -14.77
N TYR A 112 -6.79 -0.92 -14.91
CA TYR A 112 -6.90 0.23 -15.80
C TYR A 112 -5.87 0.16 -16.92
N SER A 113 -6.29 0.59 -18.10
CA SER A 113 -5.41 0.69 -19.27
C SER A 113 -4.24 1.64 -18.98
N GLY A 114 -3.03 1.28 -19.36
CA GLY A 114 -1.85 2.14 -19.24
C GLY A 114 -1.31 2.30 -17.82
N THR A 115 -1.95 1.72 -16.81
CA THR A 115 -1.42 1.66 -15.44
C THR A 115 -0.44 0.49 -15.35
N GLU A 116 0.79 0.73 -14.87
CA GLU A 116 1.72 -0.36 -14.59
C GLU A 116 1.28 -1.06 -13.31
N TYR A 117 1.40 -2.39 -13.28
CA TYR A 117 1.11 -3.21 -12.12
C TYR A 117 2.32 -4.08 -11.81
N ARG A 118 2.58 -4.25 -10.50
CA ARG A 118 3.55 -5.22 -9.98
C ARG A 118 2.80 -6.35 -9.32
N LEU A 119 2.96 -7.53 -9.89
CA LEU A 119 2.56 -8.80 -9.28
C LEU A 119 3.76 -9.40 -8.58
N SER A 120 3.63 -9.74 -7.30
CA SER A 120 4.62 -10.54 -6.56
C SER A 120 3.96 -11.70 -5.84
N PHE A 121 4.66 -12.82 -5.70
CA PHE A 121 4.20 -13.97 -4.92
C PHE A 121 5.36 -14.89 -4.54
N LYS A 122 5.21 -15.61 -3.43
CA LYS A 122 6.03 -16.75 -3.07
C LYS A 122 5.39 -18.04 -3.51
N VAL A 123 6.21 -18.98 -3.97
CA VAL A 123 5.77 -20.32 -4.38
C VAL A 123 6.83 -21.37 -4.10
N ARG A 124 6.39 -22.58 -3.76
CA ARG A 124 7.21 -23.81 -3.79
C ARG A 124 6.36 -25.00 -4.23
N SER A 125 7.01 -26.04 -4.73
CA SER A 125 6.38 -27.26 -5.24
C SER A 125 7.12 -28.50 -4.73
N SER A 126 6.39 -29.55 -4.37
CA SER A 126 7.00 -30.84 -4.00
C SER A 126 7.72 -31.51 -5.18
N VAL A 127 7.44 -31.08 -6.42
CA VAL A 127 8.10 -31.52 -7.65
C VAL A 127 8.39 -30.30 -8.51
N SER A 128 9.62 -30.18 -9.02
CA SER A 128 9.96 -29.09 -9.95
C SER A 128 9.06 -29.13 -11.18
N ARG A 129 8.32 -28.05 -11.44
CA ARG A 129 7.33 -28.00 -12.52
C ARG A 129 7.05 -26.57 -13.00
N PRO A 130 6.63 -26.40 -14.26
CA PRO A 130 6.12 -25.13 -14.73
C PRO A 130 4.73 -24.82 -14.16
N VAL A 131 4.49 -23.55 -13.89
CA VAL A 131 3.21 -22.95 -13.49
C VAL A 131 3.03 -21.67 -14.30
N THR A 132 1.80 -21.39 -14.74
CA THR A 132 1.49 -20.13 -15.43
C THR A 132 0.64 -19.24 -14.52
N VAL A 133 1.06 -18.00 -14.33
CA VAL A 133 0.25 -16.95 -13.71
C VAL A 133 -0.24 -16.00 -14.79
N GLY A 134 -1.45 -15.49 -14.67
CA GLY A 134 -2.01 -14.56 -15.65
C GLY A 134 -3.07 -13.64 -15.07
N LEU A 135 -3.40 -12.64 -15.87
CA LEU A 135 -4.52 -11.73 -15.65
C LEU A 135 -5.40 -11.77 -16.89
N GLU A 136 -6.67 -12.15 -16.72
CA GLU A 136 -7.64 -12.30 -17.81
C GLU A 136 -8.75 -11.26 -17.72
N GLY A 137 -9.04 -10.60 -18.83
CA GLY A 137 -10.18 -9.69 -19.00
C GLY A 137 -11.40 -10.38 -19.63
N ALA A 138 -12.19 -9.62 -20.40
CA ALA A 138 -13.41 -10.11 -21.05
C ALA A 138 -13.16 -11.37 -21.89
N ASN A 139 -14.03 -12.38 -21.75
CA ASN A 139 -13.95 -13.65 -22.50
C ASN A 139 -12.59 -14.36 -22.38
N ASN A 140 -11.94 -14.28 -21.21
CA ASN A 140 -10.60 -14.82 -20.95
C ASN A 140 -9.51 -14.21 -21.85
N SER A 141 -9.65 -12.96 -22.29
CA SER A 141 -8.60 -12.27 -23.02
C SER A 141 -7.40 -12.00 -22.12
N SER A 142 -6.21 -12.49 -22.48
CA SER A 142 -4.99 -12.26 -21.70
C SER A 142 -4.63 -10.77 -21.65
N LEU A 143 -4.59 -10.20 -20.44
CA LEU A 143 -4.01 -8.87 -20.14
C LEU A 143 -2.55 -8.99 -19.69
N PHE A 144 -2.21 -10.12 -19.05
CA PHE A 144 -0.85 -10.49 -18.67
C PHE A 144 -0.75 -12.02 -18.55
N SER A 145 0.41 -12.59 -18.86
CA SER A 145 0.69 -14.01 -18.66
C SER A 145 2.20 -14.25 -18.55
N ALA A 146 2.61 -15.01 -17.54
CA ALA A 146 3.99 -15.45 -17.37
C ALA A 146 4.03 -16.92 -16.93
N THR A 147 5.03 -17.66 -17.41
CA THR A 147 5.29 -19.04 -16.96
C THR A 147 6.63 -19.09 -16.25
N PHE A 148 6.63 -19.67 -15.06
CA PHE A 148 7.82 -19.87 -14.23
C PHE A 148 7.93 -21.34 -13.83
N THR A 149 9.10 -21.73 -13.31
CA THR A 149 9.30 -23.07 -12.74
C THR A 149 9.36 -22.95 -11.23
N ALA A 150 8.41 -23.58 -10.54
CA ALA A 150 8.45 -23.75 -9.09
C ALA A 150 9.24 -25.01 -8.74
N ASP A 151 10.12 -24.94 -7.75
CA ASP A 151 10.84 -26.09 -7.21
C ASP A 151 10.60 -26.28 -5.71
N SER A 152 11.36 -27.19 -5.08
CA SER A 152 11.20 -27.55 -3.67
C SER A 152 11.46 -26.41 -2.66
N GLN A 153 12.12 -25.34 -3.08
CA GLN A 153 12.44 -24.19 -2.24
C GLN A 153 11.41 -23.08 -2.44
N TRP A 154 11.18 -22.28 -1.39
CA TRP A 154 10.41 -21.05 -1.52
C TRP A 154 11.14 -20.08 -2.44
N GLN A 155 10.45 -19.65 -3.48
CA GLN A 155 10.94 -18.71 -4.49
C GLN A 155 9.96 -17.54 -4.59
N THR A 156 10.49 -16.33 -4.66
CA THR A 156 9.70 -15.12 -4.96
C THR A 156 9.80 -14.82 -6.45
N PHE A 157 8.66 -14.63 -7.10
CA PHE A 157 8.57 -14.14 -8.47
C PHE A 157 7.92 -12.76 -8.46
N THR A 158 8.45 -11.86 -9.28
CA THR A 158 7.93 -10.50 -9.44
C THR A 158 7.83 -10.17 -10.93
N TYR A 159 6.70 -9.61 -11.34
CA TYR A 159 6.42 -9.20 -12.71
C TYR A 159 5.82 -7.81 -12.74
N ASP A 160 6.41 -6.95 -13.54
CA ASP A 160 5.83 -5.66 -13.91
C ASP A 160 5.17 -5.76 -15.28
N PHE A 161 3.94 -5.26 -15.39
CA PHE A 161 3.19 -5.27 -16.64
C PHE A 161 2.18 -4.13 -16.71
N THR A 162 1.88 -3.70 -17.94
CA THR A 162 0.93 -2.62 -18.20
C THR A 162 -0.18 -3.13 -19.12
N PRO A 163 -1.42 -3.33 -18.62
CA PRO A 163 -2.55 -3.69 -19.47
C PRO A 163 -2.79 -2.65 -20.56
N THR A 164 -2.95 -3.10 -21.81
CA THR A 164 -3.27 -2.20 -22.94
C THR A 164 -4.75 -1.85 -23.02
N VAL A 165 -5.57 -2.52 -22.22
CA VAL A 165 -7.01 -2.25 -22.03
C VAL A 165 -7.34 -2.42 -20.55
N GLY A 166 -8.22 -1.58 -20.01
CA GLY A 166 -8.76 -1.72 -18.66
C GLY A 166 -9.94 -2.68 -18.64
N PHE A 167 -10.19 -3.31 -17.50
CA PHE A 167 -11.32 -4.20 -17.31
C PHE A 167 -11.72 -4.25 -15.83
N SER A 168 -13.02 -4.09 -15.56
CA SER A 168 -13.55 -4.27 -14.21
C SER A 168 -13.84 -5.75 -13.97
N GLY A 169 -13.33 -6.29 -12.85
CA GLY A 169 -13.38 -7.71 -12.52
C GLY A 169 -12.45 -8.59 -13.38
N ALA A 170 -11.25 -8.09 -13.72
CA ALA A 170 -10.21 -8.92 -14.31
C ALA A 170 -9.80 -10.03 -13.34
N LYS A 171 -9.55 -11.22 -13.87
CA LYS A 171 -9.28 -12.41 -13.06
C LYS A 171 -7.78 -12.61 -12.97
N LEU A 172 -7.17 -12.36 -11.80
CA LEU A 172 -5.80 -12.76 -11.52
C LEU A 172 -5.83 -14.25 -11.14
N LEU A 173 -5.15 -15.09 -11.92
CA LEU A 173 -5.23 -16.54 -11.77
C LEU A 173 -3.90 -17.27 -11.92
N PHE A 174 -3.81 -18.40 -11.23
CA PHE A 174 -2.69 -19.33 -11.34
C PHE A 174 -3.16 -20.65 -11.93
N PHE A 175 -2.65 -20.97 -13.11
CA PHE A 175 -2.87 -22.22 -13.82
C PHE A 175 -1.92 -23.31 -13.30
N LEU A 176 -2.47 -24.23 -12.53
CA LEU A 176 -1.72 -25.35 -11.91
C LEU A 176 -1.91 -26.67 -12.68
N GLY A 177 -2.62 -26.62 -13.81
CA GLY A 177 -2.92 -27.74 -14.69
C GLY A 177 -1.71 -28.30 -15.44
N ASN A 178 -1.98 -28.86 -16.63
CA ASN A 178 -0.95 -29.36 -17.54
C ASN A 178 -0.32 -28.22 -18.36
N VAL A 179 0.49 -27.42 -17.66
CA VAL A 179 1.38 -26.43 -18.29
C VAL A 179 2.46 -27.17 -19.08
N THR A 180 2.77 -26.72 -20.30
CA THR A 180 3.77 -27.34 -21.17
C THR A 180 5.08 -27.57 -20.42
N GLY A 181 5.52 -28.83 -20.37
CA GLY A 181 6.71 -29.26 -19.61
C GLY A 181 6.42 -29.80 -18.20
N ALA A 182 5.17 -29.76 -17.74
CA ALA A 182 4.79 -30.39 -16.48
C ALA A 182 4.85 -31.91 -16.56
N ALA A 183 5.45 -32.53 -15.53
CA ALA A 183 5.35 -33.96 -15.35
C ALA A 183 3.93 -34.34 -14.91
N ASN A 184 3.40 -35.42 -15.48
CA ASN A 184 2.12 -35.99 -15.05
C ASN A 184 2.30 -36.83 -13.78
N ALA A 185 2.54 -36.17 -12.66
CA ALA A 185 2.77 -36.77 -11.36
C ALA A 185 2.01 -36.04 -10.26
N ALA A 186 1.67 -36.77 -9.19
CA ALA A 186 1.05 -36.16 -8.01
C ALA A 186 2.06 -35.24 -7.34
N HIS A 187 1.60 -34.07 -6.90
CA HIS A 187 2.45 -33.07 -6.27
C HIS A 187 1.60 -32.08 -5.47
N THR A 188 2.26 -31.33 -4.61
CA THR A 188 1.65 -30.25 -3.83
C THR A 188 2.37 -28.95 -4.14
N LEU A 189 1.60 -27.91 -4.41
CA LEU A 189 2.08 -26.53 -4.54
C LEU A 189 1.68 -25.73 -3.31
N TYR A 190 2.55 -24.80 -2.92
CA TYR A 190 2.29 -23.84 -1.85
C TYR A 190 2.48 -22.43 -2.41
N PHE A 191 1.58 -21.52 -2.06
CA PHE A 191 1.63 -20.11 -2.44
C PHE A 191 1.41 -19.23 -1.22
N ASP A 192 2.12 -18.11 -1.17
CA ASP A 192 2.07 -17.16 -0.06
C ASP A 192 2.46 -15.76 -0.55
N ASP A 193 2.19 -14.73 0.24
CA ASP A 193 2.55 -13.33 0.00
C ASP A 193 2.19 -12.83 -1.41
N ILE A 194 0.96 -13.10 -1.86
CA ILE A 194 0.52 -12.69 -3.21
C ILE A 194 0.08 -11.24 -3.21
N THR A 195 0.79 -10.38 -3.93
CA THR A 195 0.45 -8.97 -4.10
C THR A 195 0.20 -8.65 -5.57
N LEU A 196 -0.81 -7.85 -5.83
CA LEU A 196 -0.99 -7.16 -7.11
C LEU A 196 -1.22 -5.69 -6.78
N MET A 197 -0.26 -4.85 -7.11
CA MET A 197 -0.28 -3.43 -6.78
C MET A 197 -0.18 -2.61 -8.06
N PRO A 198 -1.01 -1.59 -8.26
CA PRO A 198 -0.71 -0.57 -9.25
C PRO A 198 0.61 0.09 -8.86
N VAL A 199 1.54 0.12 -9.79
CA VAL A 199 2.77 0.88 -9.66
C VAL A 199 2.47 2.23 -10.31
N ALA A 200 2.58 3.29 -9.52
CA ALA A 200 2.83 4.59 -10.11
C ALA A 200 4.34 4.80 -10.18
N ASP A 201 4.76 5.68 -11.08
CA ASP A 201 6.07 6.33 -10.98
C ASP A 201 6.10 7.09 -9.65
N GLU A 202 6.49 6.38 -8.58
CA GLU A 202 6.76 6.98 -7.28
C GLU A 202 7.93 7.95 -7.47
N LEU A 203 7.62 9.23 -7.34
CA LEU A 203 8.59 10.28 -7.56
C LEU A 203 9.43 10.55 -6.30
N VAL A 204 8.97 10.11 -5.13
CA VAL A 204 9.65 10.29 -3.83
C VAL A 204 10.56 9.10 -3.56
N ALA A 205 11.84 9.37 -3.36
CA ALA A 205 12.76 8.37 -2.81
C ALA A 205 12.69 8.36 -1.28
N ASN A 206 12.71 7.16 -0.68
CA ASN A 206 12.81 6.95 0.78
C ASN A 206 11.71 7.70 1.57
N GLY A 207 10.46 7.62 1.10
CA GLY A 207 9.31 8.30 1.71
C GLY A 207 8.90 7.75 3.08
N ASP A 208 9.27 6.52 3.37
CA ASP A 208 9.07 5.76 4.62
C ASP A 208 10.23 5.91 5.62
N PHE A 209 11.27 6.67 5.26
CA PHE A 209 12.47 6.91 6.08
C PHE A 209 13.19 5.64 6.58
N ALA A 210 13.00 4.48 5.93
CA ALA A 210 13.67 3.24 6.28
C ALA A 210 15.20 3.34 6.13
N LEU A 211 15.67 4.26 5.28
CA LEU A 211 17.08 4.59 5.07
C LEU A 211 17.46 5.93 5.72
N SER A 212 16.89 6.23 6.88
CA SER A 212 17.08 7.50 7.57
C SER A 212 16.75 8.70 6.67
N LEU A 213 17.67 9.68 6.54
CA LEU A 213 17.50 10.87 5.70
C LEU A 213 18.03 10.70 4.27
N ASP A 214 18.31 9.47 3.81
CA ASP A 214 18.78 9.26 2.44
C ASP A 214 17.78 9.86 1.44
N SER A 215 18.32 10.55 0.41
CA SER A 215 17.56 11.33 -0.59
C SER A 215 16.81 12.56 -0.08
N TRP A 216 16.77 12.80 1.23
CA TRP A 216 16.15 13.97 1.82
C TRP A 216 17.18 15.03 2.22
N THR A 217 16.83 16.29 2.06
CA THR A 217 17.60 17.43 2.56
C THR A 217 16.79 18.20 3.59
N THR A 218 17.45 18.63 4.66
CA THR A 218 16.85 19.44 5.72
C THR A 218 17.49 20.83 5.78
N TRP A 219 16.71 21.86 6.07
CA TRP A 219 17.22 23.22 6.25
C TRP A 219 16.46 23.96 7.34
N THR A 220 17.14 24.80 8.13
CA THR A 220 16.51 25.67 9.13
C THR A 220 17.25 27.00 9.29
N GLU A 221 16.50 28.06 9.54
CA GLU A 221 17.03 29.41 9.75
C GLU A 221 17.54 29.64 11.19
N ASN A 222 16.92 29.01 12.20
CA ASN A 222 17.15 29.32 13.63
C ASN A 222 17.38 28.07 14.51
N GLY A 223 18.09 27.07 13.98
CA GLY A 223 18.66 25.99 14.79
C GLY A 223 17.69 24.92 15.28
N GLY A 224 16.72 24.53 14.45
CA GLY A 224 15.98 23.28 14.65
C GLY A 224 16.86 22.04 14.49
N SER A 225 16.44 20.92 15.08
CA SER A 225 17.08 19.62 14.89
C SER A 225 16.17 18.68 14.12
N PHE A 226 16.77 17.87 13.24
CA PHE A 226 16.08 16.92 12.38
C PHE A 226 16.63 15.53 12.64
N ALA A 227 15.75 14.54 12.73
CA ALA A 227 16.12 13.14 12.93
C ALA A 227 15.17 12.24 12.14
N ALA A 228 15.70 11.16 11.57
CA ALA A 228 14.93 10.04 11.08
C ALA A 228 15.70 8.76 11.44
N PRO A 229 15.66 8.32 12.72
CA PRO A 229 16.36 7.11 13.12
C PRO A 229 15.71 5.89 12.44
N GLU A 230 16.50 4.97 11.88
CA GLU A 230 15.99 3.72 11.27
C GLU A 230 15.12 2.92 12.25
N SER A 231 15.38 3.01 13.57
CA SER A 231 14.59 2.34 14.61
C SER A 231 13.16 2.87 14.75
N ASP A 232 12.93 4.11 14.33
CA ASP A 232 11.66 4.80 14.51
C ASP A 232 10.82 4.68 13.25
N GLY A 233 11.46 4.62 12.08
CA GLY A 233 10.79 4.49 10.78
C GLY A 233 10.04 5.75 10.34
N TYR A 234 10.35 6.92 10.89
CA TYR A 234 9.73 8.20 10.48
C TYR A 234 10.66 9.40 10.71
N PHE A 235 10.41 10.49 10.00
CA PHE A 235 11.08 11.76 10.20
C PHE A 235 10.50 12.56 11.37
N THR A 236 11.34 13.28 12.11
CA THR A 236 10.96 14.26 13.13
C THR A 236 11.79 15.53 13.01
N ALA A 237 11.12 16.66 12.87
CA ALA A 237 11.66 18.00 13.06
C ALA A 237 11.33 18.50 14.47
N THR A 238 12.33 19.01 15.19
CA THR A 238 12.18 19.63 16.51
C THR A 238 12.59 21.10 16.42
N MET A 239 11.64 21.97 16.71
CA MET A 239 11.78 23.42 16.64
C MET A 239 11.88 23.96 18.06
N GLY A 240 13.11 24.26 18.50
CA GLY A 240 13.40 24.74 19.86
C GLY A 240 13.17 26.24 20.07
N THR A 241 12.99 27.01 18.99
CA THR A 241 12.81 28.47 19.01
C THR A 241 11.68 28.89 18.06
N THR A 242 11.30 30.16 18.13
CA THR A 242 10.29 30.74 17.23
C THR A 242 10.86 30.93 15.82
N LEU A 243 10.22 30.34 14.81
CA LEU A 243 10.61 30.40 13.41
C LEU A 243 9.76 31.45 12.68
N PRO A 244 10.30 32.58 12.23
CA PRO A 244 9.47 33.72 11.81
C PRO A 244 8.72 33.53 10.49
N ASN A 245 9.20 32.65 9.59
CA ASN A 245 8.63 32.46 8.27
C ASN A 245 8.13 31.01 8.06
N THR A 246 7.22 30.81 7.11
CA THR A 246 6.76 29.47 6.66
C THR A 246 7.94 28.56 6.32
N TRP A 247 8.91 29.10 5.58
CA TRP A 247 10.08 28.40 5.06
C TRP A 247 11.25 28.31 6.05
N SER A 248 11.14 28.85 7.26
CA SER A 248 12.25 28.88 8.25
C SER A 248 12.67 27.48 8.74
N SER A 249 11.95 26.42 8.39
CA SER A 249 12.32 25.01 8.58
C SER A 249 11.77 24.19 7.41
N GLN A 250 12.58 23.33 6.81
CA GLN A 250 12.24 22.59 5.59
C GLN A 250 12.78 21.15 5.62
N LEU A 251 11.95 20.23 5.15
CA LEU A 251 12.34 18.91 4.64
C LEU A 251 12.00 18.88 3.15
N TYR A 252 12.94 18.52 2.29
CA TYR A 252 12.70 18.52 0.84
C TYR A 252 13.57 17.53 0.08
N GLN A 253 13.11 17.19 -1.12
CA GLN A 253 13.91 16.51 -2.14
C GLN A 253 13.54 17.05 -3.53
N ASN A 254 14.39 16.80 -4.53
CA ASN A 254 14.07 17.12 -5.91
C ASN A 254 13.46 15.90 -6.59
N VAL A 255 12.34 16.11 -7.29
CA VAL A 255 11.60 15.10 -8.04
C VAL A 255 11.54 15.50 -9.52
N ASN A 256 11.48 14.51 -10.41
CA ASN A 256 11.35 14.74 -11.86
C ASN A 256 9.94 14.38 -12.31
N ILE A 257 9.14 15.38 -12.68
CA ILE A 257 7.81 15.16 -13.25
C ILE A 257 7.97 15.11 -14.76
N THR A 258 7.97 13.92 -15.34
CA THR A 258 8.30 13.68 -16.75
C THR A 258 7.10 13.80 -17.69
N GLU A 259 5.87 13.68 -17.17
CA GLU A 259 4.64 13.67 -17.95
C GLU A 259 3.61 14.68 -17.40
N PRO A 260 2.81 15.34 -18.26
CA PRO A 260 1.64 16.09 -17.81
C PRO A 260 0.58 15.15 -17.22
N GLY A 261 -0.19 15.62 -16.24
CA GLY A 261 -1.27 14.85 -15.66
C GLY A 261 -1.70 15.34 -14.29
N THR A 262 -2.61 14.59 -13.67
CA THR A 262 -2.97 14.78 -12.26
C THR A 262 -2.03 13.94 -11.41
N TYR A 263 -1.57 14.51 -10.31
CA TYR A 263 -0.69 13.90 -9.34
C TYR A 263 -1.35 13.94 -7.98
N ARG A 264 -1.09 12.93 -7.16
CA ARG A 264 -1.48 12.88 -5.75
C ARG A 264 -0.22 12.86 -4.90
N LEU A 265 -0.13 13.84 -4.00
CA LEU A 265 0.80 13.79 -2.87
C LEU A 265 0.03 13.20 -1.68
N SER A 266 0.60 12.22 -0.98
CA SER A 266 0.12 11.72 0.30
C SER A 266 1.25 11.60 1.32
N PHE A 267 0.92 11.70 2.61
CA PHE A 267 1.85 11.51 3.72
C PHE A 267 1.10 11.31 5.03
N SER A 268 1.74 10.63 5.98
CA SER A 268 1.33 10.57 7.39
C SER A 268 1.97 11.73 8.15
N ALA A 269 1.24 12.38 9.07
CA ALA A 269 1.81 13.42 9.93
C ALA A 269 1.19 13.50 11.33
N LYS A 270 2.01 13.94 12.29
CA LYS A 270 1.58 14.43 13.61
C LYS A 270 2.45 15.58 14.09
N ALA A 271 1.98 16.33 15.07
CA ALA A 271 2.74 17.37 15.74
C ALA A 271 2.57 17.34 17.25
N SER A 272 3.50 17.89 18.02
CA SER A 272 3.35 18.02 19.48
C SER A 272 2.14 18.89 19.92
N MET A 273 1.58 19.66 19.01
CA MET A 273 0.37 20.46 19.19
C MET A 273 -0.30 20.72 17.82
N PRO A 274 -1.63 20.89 17.75
CA PRO A 274 -2.32 21.21 16.51
C PRO A 274 -1.70 22.44 15.83
N ARG A 275 -1.41 22.32 14.54
CA ARG A 275 -0.72 23.39 13.79
C ARG A 275 -0.88 23.25 12.30
N GLN A 276 -0.50 24.30 11.57
CA GLN A 276 -0.38 24.26 10.12
C GLN A 276 1.02 23.88 9.67
N ILE A 277 1.08 23.14 8.56
CA ILE A 277 2.27 22.96 7.72
C ILE A 277 1.90 23.32 6.28
N CYS A 278 2.89 23.74 5.48
CA CYS A 278 2.68 24.00 4.06
C CYS A 278 3.52 23.03 3.24
N VAL A 279 2.93 22.41 2.23
CA VAL A 279 3.63 21.53 1.30
C VAL A 279 3.52 22.09 -0.11
N ALA A 280 4.64 22.12 -0.83
CA ALA A 280 4.69 22.64 -2.18
C ALA A 280 5.52 21.74 -3.10
N VAL A 281 5.16 21.76 -4.38
CA VAL A 281 6.02 21.33 -5.48
C VAL A 281 6.37 22.61 -6.24
N GLU A 282 7.63 23.04 -6.15
CA GLU A 282 8.06 24.35 -6.62
C GLU A 282 9.28 24.28 -7.54
N LYS A 283 9.41 25.26 -8.45
CA LYS A 283 10.55 25.41 -9.35
C LYS A 283 10.77 26.90 -9.64
N ASP A 284 12.02 27.34 -9.62
CA ASP A 284 12.37 28.72 -9.92
C ASP A 284 11.85 29.17 -11.29
N GLY A 285 11.26 30.36 -11.33
CA GLY A 285 10.69 30.94 -12.56
C GLY A 285 9.33 30.38 -12.97
N MET A 286 8.70 29.54 -12.13
CA MET A 286 7.39 28.95 -12.39
C MET A 286 6.42 29.19 -11.24
N SER A 287 5.13 29.30 -11.56
CA SER A 287 4.10 29.18 -10.52
C SER A 287 4.11 27.73 -10.02
N PRO A 288 4.11 27.49 -8.70
CA PRO A 288 4.15 26.14 -8.17
C PRO A 288 2.86 25.39 -8.54
N PRO A 289 2.93 24.20 -9.14
CA PRO A 289 1.76 23.37 -9.39
C PRO A 289 1.07 22.92 -8.10
N LEU A 290 1.80 22.84 -6.98
CA LEU A 290 1.27 22.58 -5.64
C LEU A 290 1.78 23.61 -4.65
N ASN A 291 0.88 24.23 -3.89
CA ASN A 291 1.17 25.01 -2.69
C ASN A 291 -0.06 24.92 -1.78
N HIS A 292 -0.02 23.99 -0.81
CA HIS A 292 -1.16 23.62 0.00
C HIS A 292 -0.82 23.67 1.49
N THR A 293 -1.73 24.21 2.29
CA THR A 293 -1.60 24.26 3.76
C THR A 293 -2.49 23.21 4.39
N PHE A 294 -1.91 22.36 5.24
CA PHE A 294 -2.62 21.33 6.00
C PHE A 294 -2.67 21.71 7.48
N ASP A 295 -3.81 21.48 8.11
CA ASP A 295 -3.97 21.51 9.56
C ASP A 295 -3.68 20.11 10.12
N ILE A 296 -2.57 19.94 10.84
CA ILE A 296 -2.15 18.66 11.44
C ILE A 296 -2.40 18.64 12.95
N SER A 297 -2.69 17.44 13.48
CA SER A 297 -3.10 17.24 14.87
C SER A 297 -1.99 16.66 15.77
N GLY A 298 -2.35 16.38 17.03
CA GLY A 298 -1.50 15.67 18.01
C GLY A 298 -1.27 14.18 17.69
N GLU A 299 -2.16 13.61 16.89
CA GLU A 299 -2.17 12.19 16.55
C GLU A 299 -1.75 12.00 15.09
N TRP A 300 -1.19 10.82 14.79
CA TRP A 300 -0.93 10.41 13.42
C TRP A 300 -2.23 10.37 12.64
N ALA A 301 -2.22 10.97 11.46
CA ALA A 301 -3.26 10.87 10.47
C ALA A 301 -2.65 10.95 9.08
N GLU A 302 -3.36 10.43 8.09
CA GLU A 302 -3.00 10.54 6.68
C GLU A 302 -3.56 11.83 6.08
N TYR A 303 -2.77 12.46 5.24
CA TYR A 303 -3.12 13.67 4.50
C TYR A 303 -2.83 13.45 3.03
N SER A 304 -3.68 13.97 2.15
CA SER A 304 -3.48 13.89 0.71
C SER A 304 -3.98 15.13 0.00
N VAL A 305 -3.33 15.49 -1.10
CA VAL A 305 -3.79 16.53 -2.02
C VAL A 305 -3.50 16.13 -3.46
N GLU A 306 -4.47 16.37 -4.32
CA GLU A 306 -4.32 16.23 -5.75
C GLU A 306 -4.02 17.57 -6.41
N PHE A 307 -3.17 17.56 -7.43
CA PHE A 307 -2.83 18.73 -8.21
C PHE A 307 -2.50 18.36 -9.65
N THR A 308 -2.67 19.30 -10.57
CA THR A 308 -2.42 19.06 -12.00
C THR A 308 -1.12 19.71 -12.44
N VAL A 309 -0.33 18.98 -13.23
CA VAL A 309 0.89 19.45 -13.87
C VAL A 309 0.65 19.53 -15.37
N ALA A 310 0.68 20.74 -15.92
CA ALA A 310 0.40 20.99 -17.34
C ALA A 310 1.58 20.71 -18.28
N THR A 311 2.81 20.84 -17.78
CA THR A 311 4.04 20.64 -18.55
C THR A 311 5.07 19.93 -17.67
N PRO A 312 5.90 19.00 -18.21
CA PRO A 312 6.95 18.33 -17.44
C PRO A 312 7.85 19.32 -16.71
N ILE A 313 8.28 18.94 -15.50
CA ILE A 313 9.12 19.75 -14.62
C ILE A 313 10.30 18.90 -14.16
N ASP A 314 11.48 19.21 -14.69
CA ASP A 314 12.74 18.61 -14.24
C ASP A 314 13.22 19.25 -12.94
N GLN A 315 13.68 18.42 -12.01
CA GLN A 315 14.21 18.83 -10.70
C GLN A 315 13.26 19.81 -9.99
N ALA A 316 11.97 19.49 -9.93
CA ALA A 316 11.01 20.20 -9.10
C ALA A 316 11.32 19.92 -7.63
N LYS A 317 11.23 20.91 -6.75
CA LYS A 317 11.47 20.72 -5.33
C LYS A 317 10.15 20.38 -4.64
N LEU A 318 10.00 19.15 -4.16
CA LEU A 318 8.96 18.78 -3.21
C LEU A 318 9.42 19.20 -1.81
N VAL A 319 8.71 20.12 -1.17
CA VAL A 319 9.12 20.71 0.11
C VAL A 319 7.99 20.74 1.12
N PHE A 320 8.28 20.23 2.32
CA PHE A 320 7.50 20.42 3.53
C PHE A 320 8.08 21.60 4.30
N MET A 321 7.31 22.67 4.41
CA MET A 321 7.64 23.88 5.13
C MET A 321 7.04 23.82 6.54
N LEU A 322 7.91 23.74 7.54
CA LEU A 322 7.60 23.42 8.93
C LEU A 322 7.81 24.63 9.87
N GLY A 323 7.97 25.83 9.31
CA GLY A 323 8.13 27.08 10.08
C GLY A 323 6.81 27.62 10.64
N CYS A 324 6.69 28.95 10.71
CA CYS A 324 5.43 29.60 11.09
C CYS A 324 4.50 29.66 9.88
N VAL A 325 3.59 28.69 9.78
CA VAL A 325 2.64 28.57 8.68
C VAL A 325 1.28 29.13 9.07
N GLY A 326 0.70 29.96 8.20
CA GLY A 326 -0.66 30.50 8.33
C GLY A 326 -0.91 31.18 9.68
N THR A 327 -1.85 30.64 10.45
CA THR A 327 -2.28 31.22 11.75
C THR A 327 -1.66 30.52 12.96
N THR A 328 -0.74 29.58 12.73
CA THR A 328 -0.14 28.79 13.80
C THR A 328 0.60 29.66 14.81
N GLN A 329 0.41 29.38 16.10
CA GLN A 329 1.19 30.01 17.14
C GLN A 329 2.67 29.61 17.02
N ASN A 330 3.54 30.61 16.93
CA ASN A 330 4.98 30.39 16.79
C ASN A 330 5.63 30.11 18.15
N VAL A 331 5.55 28.87 18.61
CA VAL A 331 6.14 28.37 19.86
C VAL A 331 6.97 27.12 19.60
N PRO A 332 7.84 26.67 20.52
CA PRO A 332 8.56 25.41 20.37
C PRO A 332 7.62 24.23 20.16
N HIS A 333 7.94 23.34 19.24
CA HIS A 333 7.10 22.22 18.83
C HIS A 333 7.90 21.16 18.06
N THR A 334 7.32 19.99 17.88
CA THR A 334 7.79 18.97 16.94
C THR A 334 6.76 18.71 15.84
N VAL A 335 7.23 18.30 14.67
CA VAL A 335 6.45 17.72 13.58
C VAL A 335 7.10 16.41 13.18
N SER A 336 6.32 15.35 13.06
CA SER A 336 6.75 14.07 12.50
C SER A 336 6.02 13.78 11.20
N LEU A 337 6.73 13.21 10.23
CA LEU A 337 6.25 12.86 8.90
C LEU A 337 6.67 11.43 8.57
N ASP A 338 5.82 10.72 7.85
CA ASP A 338 6.08 9.36 7.36
C ASP A 338 5.29 9.10 6.07
N ASP A 339 5.54 7.97 5.42
CA ASP A 339 4.79 7.46 4.25
C ASP A 339 4.62 8.50 3.12
N ILE A 340 5.65 9.30 2.85
CA ILE A 340 5.56 10.36 1.84
C ILE A 340 5.58 9.73 0.44
N SER A 341 4.51 9.94 -0.32
CA SER A 341 4.37 9.46 -1.69
C SER A 341 3.94 10.59 -2.62
N LEU A 342 4.54 10.66 -3.81
CA LEU A 342 4.10 11.53 -4.89
C LEU A 342 4.02 10.72 -6.17
N CYS A 343 2.79 10.47 -6.60
CA CYS A 343 2.51 9.61 -7.74
C CYS A 343 1.60 10.32 -8.74
N ARG A 344 1.77 10.01 -10.03
CA ARG A 344 0.76 10.34 -11.03
C ARG A 344 -0.48 9.47 -10.80
N ILE A 345 -1.66 10.07 -10.91
CA ILE A 345 -2.93 9.36 -10.87
C ILE A 345 -3.62 9.49 -12.23
N ASN A 346 -4.19 8.38 -12.72
CA ASN A 346 -4.84 8.28 -14.04
C ASN A 346 -6.33 8.54 -13.95
#